data_AF-A0A9E4DJR9-F1
#
_entry.id   AF-A0A9E4DJR9-F1
#
_cell.length_a   1.000
_cell.length_b   1.000
_cell.length_c   1.000
_cell.angle_alpha   90.00
_cell.angle_beta   90.00
_cell.angle_gamma   90.00
#
_symmetry.space_group_name_H-M   'P 1'
#
loop_
_entity.id
_entity.type
_entity.pdbx_description
1 polymer ?
#
loop_
_entity_poly.entity_id
_entity_poly.type
_entity_poly.pdbx_seq_one_letter_code
_entity_poly.pdbx_strand_id
1 'polypeptide(L)'
;MNIDPTSFGKIVALDLMTLAQLHDRELDRHAVRALRDDGFPRNLGLRLTSQDAATATVMLAGGLAALSLTQRALDELAADFAAIYLNNSLGAHPCESVWLDEDGLAMQEPMFQVRERYAQFGFRVPDWRKRADDHLVFQLQFVAALVEDQRRSSLVAAADFLDMHLLRWLPGFAGKVTARAATPLYAGVAMLTSIYVDELRDILAALLDEPRPTADEVEARARRQVSAPPEVPVAYLPGSAPTW
;
A
#
# COMPACT_ATOMS: atom_id res chain seq x y z
N MET A 1 18.05 -18.64 -10.39
CA MET A 1 17.31 -18.41 -11.65
C MET A 1 17.40 -16.92 -11.92
N ASN A 2 18.18 -16.51 -12.94
CA ASN A 2 18.30 -15.10 -13.32
C ASN A 2 16.94 -14.65 -13.85
N ILE A 3 16.25 -13.78 -13.11
CA ILE A 3 15.07 -13.09 -13.62
C ILE A 3 15.58 -12.14 -14.69
N ASP A 4 15.07 -12.27 -15.93
CA ASP A 4 15.30 -11.30 -16.99
C ASP A 4 14.92 -9.91 -16.46
N PRO A 5 15.80 -8.89 -16.50
CA PRO A 5 15.48 -7.53 -16.05
C PRO A 5 14.18 -7.00 -16.66
N THR A 6 13.87 -7.41 -17.89
CA THR A 6 12.64 -7.04 -18.61
C THR A 6 11.37 -7.64 -17.99
N SER A 7 11.50 -8.69 -17.18
CA SER A 7 10.41 -9.37 -16.49
C SER A 7 10.21 -8.91 -15.03
N PHE A 8 11.23 -8.34 -14.39
CA PHE A 8 11.16 -7.90 -12.99
C PHE A 8 10.01 -6.93 -12.75
N GLY A 9 9.93 -5.85 -13.53
CA GLY A 9 8.90 -4.82 -13.36
C GLY A 9 7.48 -5.35 -13.45
N LYS A 10 7.21 -6.20 -14.45
CA LYS A 10 5.90 -6.80 -14.67
C LYS A 10 5.52 -7.78 -13.56
N ILE A 11 6.49 -8.57 -13.09
CA ILE A 11 6.28 -9.52 -11.99
C ILE A 11 5.92 -8.77 -10.71
N VAL A 12 6.72 -7.77 -10.33
CA VAL A 12 6.49 -7.00 -9.10
C VAL A 12 5.18 -6.21 -9.19
N ALA A 13 4.87 -5.65 -10.37
CA ALA A 13 3.60 -4.97 -10.58
C ALA A 13 2.41 -5.92 -10.40
N LEU A 14 2.47 -7.14 -10.95
CA LEU A 14 1.41 -8.14 -10.78
C LEU A 14 1.23 -8.54 -9.31
N ASP A 15 2.32 -8.75 -8.58
CA ASP A 15 2.30 -9.04 -7.15
C ASP A 15 1.65 -7.90 -6.36
N LEU A 16 2.08 -6.64 -6.58
CA LEU A 16 1.50 -5.46 -5.92
C LEU A 16 0.02 -5.27 -6.26
N MET A 17 -0.39 -5.53 -7.50
CA MET A 17 -1.79 -5.49 -7.91
C MET A 17 -2.63 -6.57 -7.22
N THR A 18 -2.05 -7.77 -7.04
CA THR A 18 -2.68 -8.86 -6.28
C THR A 18 -2.87 -8.45 -4.82
N LEU A 19 -1.82 -7.93 -4.17
CA LEU A 19 -1.90 -7.43 -2.79
C LEU A 19 -2.92 -6.29 -2.67
N ALA A 20 -2.94 -5.34 -3.61
CA ALA A 20 -3.91 -4.25 -3.65
C ALA A 20 -5.35 -4.78 -3.74
N GLN A 21 -5.60 -5.83 -4.54
CA GLN A 21 -6.92 -6.45 -4.64
C GLN A 21 -7.38 -7.10 -3.33
N LEU A 22 -6.46 -7.72 -2.57
CA LEU A 22 -6.77 -8.30 -1.26
C LEU A 22 -7.14 -7.24 -0.20
N HIS A 23 -6.68 -6.00 -0.39
CA HIS A 23 -7.03 -4.84 0.44
C HIS A 23 -8.24 -4.05 -0.09
N ASP A 24 -8.77 -4.38 -1.28
CA ASP A 24 -9.79 -3.58 -1.98
C ASP A 24 -11.22 -3.93 -1.59
N ARG A 25 -11.51 -5.22 -1.41
CA ARG A 25 -12.87 -5.74 -1.24
C ARG A 25 -12.90 -7.03 -0.44
N GLU A 26 -14.08 -7.34 0.08
CA GLU A 26 -14.36 -8.61 0.74
C GLU A 26 -14.04 -9.80 -0.17
N LEU A 27 -13.34 -10.78 0.37
CA LEU A 27 -13.05 -12.03 -0.32
C LEU A 27 -14.25 -12.98 -0.23
N ASP A 28 -14.89 -13.21 -1.37
CA ASP A 28 -15.93 -14.22 -1.48
C ASP A 28 -15.34 -15.64 -1.62
N ARG A 29 -16.23 -16.63 -1.65
CA ARG A 29 -15.88 -18.04 -1.84
C ARG A 29 -15.03 -18.29 -3.08
N HIS A 30 -15.31 -17.59 -4.17
CA HIS A 30 -14.61 -17.78 -5.44
C HIS A 30 -13.18 -17.23 -5.33
N ALA A 31 -13.02 -16.02 -4.78
CA ALA A 31 -11.73 -15.40 -4.55
C ALA A 31 -10.84 -16.27 -3.64
N VAL A 32 -11.37 -16.80 -2.53
CA VAL A 32 -10.60 -17.69 -1.65
C VAL A 32 -10.17 -18.98 -2.36
N ARG A 33 -11.01 -19.54 -3.25
CA ARG A 33 -10.63 -20.72 -4.06
C ARG A 33 -9.53 -20.38 -5.06
N ALA A 34 -9.66 -19.28 -5.78
CA ALA A 34 -8.65 -18.83 -6.74
C ALA A 34 -7.28 -18.68 -6.06
N LEU A 35 -7.22 -18.01 -4.89
CA LEU A 35 -5.98 -17.87 -4.13
C LEU A 35 -5.35 -19.23 -3.75
N ARG A 36 -6.16 -20.23 -3.42
CA ARG A 36 -5.65 -21.59 -3.12
C ARG A 36 -5.14 -22.30 -4.35
N ASP A 37 -5.92 -22.26 -5.42
CA ASP A 37 -5.62 -22.95 -6.67
C ASP A 37 -4.35 -22.37 -7.32
N ASP A 38 -4.15 -21.06 -7.20
CA ASP A 38 -2.96 -20.36 -7.66
C ASP A 38 -1.75 -20.54 -6.72
N GLY A 39 -1.95 -21.12 -5.52
CA GLY A 39 -0.88 -21.37 -4.56
C GLY A 39 -0.42 -20.14 -3.78
N PHE A 40 -1.29 -19.13 -3.63
CA PHE A 40 -0.99 -17.92 -2.86
C PHE A 40 -0.68 -18.22 -1.39
N PRO A 41 0.28 -17.51 -0.76
CA PRO A 41 1.17 -16.47 -1.31
C PRO A 41 2.46 -16.98 -1.95
N ARG A 42 2.64 -18.29 -2.13
CA ARG A 42 3.90 -18.88 -2.64
C ARG A 42 4.12 -18.62 -4.13
N ASN A 43 3.08 -18.18 -4.83
CA ASN A 43 3.11 -17.83 -6.24
C ASN A 43 3.52 -16.37 -6.51
N LEU A 44 3.72 -15.55 -5.47
CA LEU A 44 4.31 -14.22 -5.64
C LEU A 44 5.68 -14.35 -6.31
N GLY A 45 5.92 -13.54 -7.32
CA GLY A 45 7.12 -13.65 -8.14
C GLY A 45 8.34 -12.95 -7.54
N LEU A 46 8.16 -11.94 -6.69
CA LEU A 46 9.25 -11.36 -5.91
C LEU A 46 9.73 -12.37 -4.86
N ARG A 47 11.01 -12.72 -4.93
CA ARG A 47 11.62 -13.62 -3.96
C ARG A 47 11.92 -12.85 -2.67
N LEU A 48 11.04 -13.00 -1.69
CA LEU A 48 11.29 -12.55 -0.33
C LEU A 48 12.34 -13.45 0.36
N THR A 49 13.20 -12.85 1.18
CA THR A 49 14.41 -13.46 1.73
C THR A 49 14.51 -13.39 3.25
N SER A 50 13.75 -12.50 3.89
CA SER A 50 13.75 -12.39 5.35
C SER A 50 13.11 -13.60 6.03
N GLN A 51 13.52 -13.87 7.27
CA GLN A 51 12.91 -14.90 8.11
C GLN A 51 11.43 -14.57 8.41
N ASP A 52 11.11 -13.29 8.53
CA ASP A 52 9.75 -12.80 8.75
C ASP A 52 8.88 -13.06 7.52
N ALA A 53 9.39 -12.83 6.31
CA ALA A 53 8.70 -13.19 5.07
C ALA A 53 8.44 -14.69 4.98
N ALA A 54 9.44 -15.53 5.30
CA ALA A 54 9.28 -16.97 5.30
C ALA A 54 8.17 -17.41 6.28
N THR A 55 8.16 -16.82 7.47
CA THR A 55 7.17 -17.10 8.51
C THR A 55 5.77 -16.64 8.08
N ALA A 56 5.64 -15.40 7.61
CA ALA A 56 4.37 -14.83 7.13
C ALA A 56 3.80 -15.65 5.95
N THR A 57 4.65 -16.05 5.01
CA THR A 57 4.28 -16.89 3.85
C THR A 57 3.72 -18.25 4.31
N VAL A 58 4.39 -18.91 5.27
CA VAL A 58 3.93 -20.21 5.79
C VAL A 58 2.62 -20.06 6.55
N MET A 59 2.50 -19.06 7.42
CA MET A 59 1.29 -18.83 8.21
C MET A 59 0.09 -18.48 7.34
N LEU A 60 0.28 -17.60 6.35
CA LEU A 60 -0.79 -17.21 5.43
C LEU A 60 -1.19 -18.37 4.51
N ALA A 61 -0.23 -19.13 3.96
CA ALA A 61 -0.52 -20.32 3.17
C ALA A 61 -1.30 -21.37 3.97
N GLY A 62 -0.88 -21.62 5.22
CA GLY A 62 -1.54 -22.57 6.12
C GLY A 62 -2.94 -22.12 6.51
N GLY A 63 -3.09 -20.84 6.90
CA GLY A 63 -4.38 -20.24 7.24
C GLY A 63 -5.35 -20.25 6.05
N LEU A 64 -4.86 -19.89 4.86
CA LEU A 64 -5.64 -19.94 3.64
C LEU A 64 -6.06 -21.37 3.31
N ALA A 65 -5.20 -22.38 3.44
CA ALA A 65 -5.54 -23.77 3.20
C ALA A 65 -6.55 -24.33 4.21
N ALA A 66 -6.44 -23.93 5.49
CA ALA A 66 -7.28 -24.40 6.58
C ALA A 66 -8.66 -23.70 6.64
N LEU A 67 -8.82 -22.54 6.00
CA LEU A 67 -10.05 -21.75 6.06
C LEU A 67 -11.28 -22.56 5.63
N SER A 68 -12.29 -22.71 6.48
CA SER A 68 -13.54 -23.31 6.05
C SER A 68 -14.23 -22.39 5.03
N LEU A 69 -14.84 -22.95 3.99
CA LEU A 69 -15.71 -22.19 3.09
C LEU A 69 -17.18 -22.36 3.49
N THR A 70 -17.51 -22.50 4.76
CA THR A 70 -18.93 -22.41 5.20
C THR A 70 -19.40 -20.96 5.13
N GLN A 71 -20.72 -20.72 5.08
CA GLN A 71 -21.25 -19.34 5.08
C GLN A 71 -20.76 -18.57 6.31
N ARG A 72 -20.83 -19.19 7.50
CA ARG A 72 -20.33 -18.60 8.74
C ARG A 72 -18.87 -18.14 8.67
N ALA A 73 -17.98 -18.95 8.09
CA ALA A 73 -16.56 -18.58 8.00
C ALA A 73 -16.34 -17.41 7.02
N LEU A 74 -17.15 -17.34 5.96
CA LEU A 74 -17.14 -16.19 5.04
C LEU A 74 -17.72 -14.94 5.70
N ASP A 75 -18.75 -15.07 6.54
CA ASP A 75 -19.32 -13.95 7.31
C ASP A 75 -18.31 -13.42 8.34
N GLU A 76 -17.56 -14.31 9.01
CA GLU A 76 -16.46 -13.94 9.93
C GLU A 76 -15.34 -13.20 9.17
N LEU A 77 -15.01 -13.65 7.96
CA LEU A 77 -14.04 -12.97 7.10
C LEU A 77 -14.54 -11.58 6.63
N ALA A 78 -15.80 -11.48 6.24
CA ALA A 78 -16.43 -10.21 5.87
C ALA A 78 -16.49 -9.25 7.07
N ALA A 79 -16.75 -9.76 8.28
CA ALA A 79 -16.72 -8.97 9.50
C ALA A 79 -15.33 -8.37 9.77
N ASP A 80 -14.26 -9.15 9.60
CA ASP A 80 -12.88 -8.63 9.69
C ASP A 80 -12.60 -7.58 8.62
N PHE A 81 -13.02 -7.81 7.37
CA PHE A 81 -12.85 -6.82 6.31
C PHE A 81 -13.55 -5.51 6.68
N ALA A 82 -14.81 -5.58 7.12
CA ALA A 82 -15.55 -4.41 7.56
C ALA A 82 -14.87 -3.71 8.75
N ALA A 83 -14.33 -4.49 9.70
CA ALA A 83 -13.65 -4.00 10.88
C ALA A 83 -12.37 -3.21 10.56
N ILE A 84 -11.65 -3.63 9.51
CA ILE A 84 -10.42 -2.98 9.03
C ILE A 84 -10.76 -1.79 8.12
N TYR A 85 -11.54 -2.01 7.05
CA TYR A 85 -11.62 -1.08 5.92
C TYR A 85 -12.87 -0.18 5.92
N LEU A 86 -13.96 -0.58 6.58
CA LEU A 86 -15.25 0.13 6.46
C LEU A 86 -15.62 0.93 7.70
N ASN A 87 -15.36 0.40 8.90
CA ASN A 87 -15.81 1.01 10.15
C ASN A 87 -14.68 1.32 11.15
N ASN A 88 -13.43 0.97 10.83
CA ASN A 88 -12.25 1.24 11.66
C ASN A 88 -12.38 0.74 13.12
N SER A 89 -13.17 -0.30 13.38
CA SER A 89 -13.38 -0.83 14.75
C SER A 89 -12.13 -1.45 15.35
N LEU A 90 -11.18 -1.90 14.51
CA LEU A 90 -9.86 -2.33 15.00
C LEU A 90 -8.92 -1.14 15.29
N GLY A 91 -9.33 0.09 14.97
CA GLY A 91 -8.49 1.28 15.00
C GLY A 91 -7.34 1.23 13.99
N ALA A 92 -7.39 0.34 13.01
CA ALA A 92 -6.38 0.19 11.96
C ALA A 92 -6.94 0.72 10.64
N HIS A 93 -6.84 2.04 10.43
CA HIS A 93 -7.42 2.68 9.26
C HIS A 93 -6.53 2.48 8.01
N PRO A 94 -7.08 2.21 6.82
CA PRO A 94 -6.30 1.94 5.61
C PRO A 94 -5.80 3.19 4.86
N CYS A 95 -5.79 4.37 5.50
CA CYS A 95 -5.34 5.63 4.90
C CYS A 95 -4.16 6.19 5.70
N GLU A 96 -3.12 6.61 5.00
CA GLU A 96 -1.89 7.19 5.58
C GLU A 96 -2.16 8.34 6.55
N SER A 97 -3.08 9.25 6.21
CA SER A 97 -3.29 10.45 7.00
C SER A 97 -3.72 10.13 8.43
N VAL A 98 -4.48 9.05 8.66
CA VAL A 98 -4.90 8.64 10.00
C VAL A 98 -3.73 8.23 10.90
N TRP A 99 -2.60 7.87 10.30
CA TRP A 99 -1.40 7.45 11.03
C TRP A 99 -0.38 8.56 11.22
N LEU A 100 -0.31 9.51 10.27
CA LEU A 100 0.72 10.55 10.25
C LEU A 100 0.22 11.93 10.66
N ASP A 101 -1.09 12.15 10.64
CA ASP A 101 -1.71 13.35 11.21
C ASP A 101 -1.69 13.30 12.74
N GLU A 102 -1.42 14.44 13.38
CA GLU A 102 -1.29 14.54 14.85
C GLU A 102 -2.61 14.19 15.57
N ASP A 103 -3.74 14.50 14.95
CA ASP A 103 -5.08 14.22 15.47
C ASP A 103 -5.63 12.87 14.97
N GLY A 104 -4.86 12.14 14.14
CA GLY A 104 -5.26 10.87 13.55
C GLY A 104 -6.45 10.99 12.59
N LEU A 105 -6.58 12.12 11.89
CA LEU A 105 -7.72 12.37 11.01
C LEU A 105 -7.48 11.86 9.58
N ALA A 106 -8.58 11.42 8.95
CA ALA A 106 -8.58 11.08 7.53
C ALA A 106 -8.53 12.36 6.67
N MET A 107 -8.04 12.24 5.44
CA MET A 107 -8.03 13.31 4.43
C MET A 107 -7.28 14.58 4.85
N GLN A 108 -6.15 14.40 5.56
CA GLN A 108 -5.27 15.51 5.95
C GLN A 108 -4.09 15.64 4.97
N GLU A 109 -3.10 16.44 5.34
CA GLU A 109 -1.92 16.78 4.54
C GLU A 109 -1.29 15.58 3.78
N PRO A 110 -1.09 14.39 4.37
CA PRO A 110 -0.55 13.24 3.63
C PRO A 110 -1.35 12.85 2.38
N MET A 111 -2.67 12.99 2.41
CA MET A 111 -3.54 12.75 1.25
C MET A 111 -3.24 13.70 0.09
N PHE A 112 -3.01 14.98 0.37
CA PHE A 112 -2.69 15.96 -0.66
C PHE A 112 -1.29 15.74 -1.23
N GLN A 113 -0.32 15.36 -0.38
CA GLN A 113 1.02 14.98 -0.81
C GLN A 113 0.99 13.77 -1.75
N VAL A 114 0.28 12.71 -1.38
CA VAL A 114 0.10 11.51 -2.23
C VAL A 114 -0.57 11.87 -3.56
N ARG A 115 -1.60 12.73 -3.54
CA ARG A 115 -2.26 13.22 -4.76
C ARG A 115 -1.30 13.95 -5.69
N GLU A 116 -0.44 14.81 -5.14
CA GLU A 116 0.56 15.52 -5.94
C GLU A 116 1.55 14.56 -6.59
N ARG A 117 1.99 13.53 -5.85
CA ARG A 117 2.85 12.46 -6.39
C ARG A 117 2.17 11.72 -7.54
N TYR A 118 0.88 11.41 -7.44
CA TYR A 118 0.13 10.82 -8.55
C TYR A 118 0.12 11.73 -9.77
N ALA A 119 -0.17 13.03 -9.58
CA ALA A 119 -0.25 14.00 -10.67
C ALA A 119 1.08 14.20 -11.40
N GLN A 120 2.22 14.16 -10.69
CA GLN A 120 3.57 14.25 -11.28
C GLN A 120 3.85 13.14 -12.32
N PHE A 121 3.17 12.00 -12.21
CA PHE A 121 3.29 10.87 -13.13
C PHE A 121 2.06 10.70 -14.04
N GLY A 122 1.15 11.69 -14.06
CA GLY A 122 -0.04 11.68 -14.90
C GLY A 122 -1.17 10.79 -14.39
N PHE A 123 -1.11 10.34 -13.12
CA PHE A 123 -2.16 9.57 -12.49
C PHE A 123 -3.15 10.46 -11.72
N ARG A 124 -4.38 9.96 -11.60
CA ARG A 124 -5.42 10.53 -10.74
C ARG A 124 -6.31 9.40 -10.23
N VAL A 125 -6.76 9.49 -8.98
CA VAL A 125 -7.76 8.55 -8.48
C VAL A 125 -9.13 8.82 -9.13
N PRO A 126 -9.97 7.79 -9.36
CA PRO A 126 -11.24 7.98 -10.07
C PRO A 126 -12.24 8.85 -9.31
N ASP A 127 -12.38 8.63 -8.00
CA ASP A 127 -13.31 9.37 -7.14
C ASP A 127 -12.80 9.35 -5.69
N TRP A 128 -12.15 10.43 -5.28
CA TRP A 128 -11.59 10.56 -3.94
C TRP A 128 -12.66 10.50 -2.84
N ARG A 129 -13.94 10.78 -3.16
CA ARG A 129 -15.04 10.72 -2.19
C ARG A 129 -15.44 9.30 -1.82
N LYS A 130 -15.13 8.33 -2.69
CA LYS A 130 -15.37 6.90 -2.42
C LYS A 130 -14.18 6.28 -1.71
N ARG A 131 -12.97 6.70 -2.05
CA ARG A 131 -11.73 6.24 -1.44
C ARG A 131 -10.69 7.33 -1.57
N ALA A 132 -10.14 7.77 -0.44
CA ALA A 132 -9.15 8.84 -0.40
C ALA A 132 -7.87 8.48 -1.19
N ASP A 133 -7.19 9.50 -1.72
CA ASP A 133 -5.97 9.34 -2.52
C ASP A 133 -4.87 8.56 -1.76
N ASP A 134 -4.79 8.70 -0.43
CA ASP A 134 -3.82 8.03 0.43
C ASP A 134 -4.25 6.65 0.95
N HIS A 135 -5.30 6.06 0.39
CA HIS A 135 -5.69 4.71 0.75
C HIS A 135 -4.68 3.66 0.25
N LEU A 136 -4.37 2.65 1.08
CA LEU A 136 -3.39 1.58 0.81
C LEU A 136 -3.46 1.03 -0.62
N VAL A 137 -4.68 0.69 -1.06
CA VAL A 137 -4.95 0.18 -2.41
C VAL A 137 -4.37 1.07 -3.52
N PHE A 138 -4.60 2.39 -3.47
CA PHE A 138 -4.11 3.31 -4.49
C PHE A 138 -2.59 3.50 -4.38
N GLN A 139 -2.05 3.52 -3.16
CA GLN A 139 -0.61 3.59 -2.95
C GLN A 139 0.11 2.36 -3.53
N LEU A 140 -0.41 1.15 -3.33
CA LEU A 140 0.13 -0.08 -3.92
C LEU A 140 0.04 -0.08 -5.45
N GLN A 141 -1.11 0.35 -6.00
CA GLN A 141 -1.30 0.46 -7.45
C GLN A 141 -0.35 1.48 -8.09
N PHE A 142 -0.06 2.58 -7.39
CA PHE A 142 0.89 3.58 -7.86
C PHE A 142 2.33 3.03 -7.89
N VAL A 143 2.78 2.35 -6.83
CA VAL A 143 4.09 1.68 -6.82
C VAL A 143 4.16 0.63 -7.93
N ALA A 144 3.09 -0.14 -8.15
CA ALA A 144 3.03 -1.13 -9.23
C ALA A 144 3.28 -0.49 -10.60
N ALA A 145 2.59 0.63 -10.89
CA ALA A 145 2.74 1.34 -12.17
C ALA A 145 4.16 1.91 -12.36
N LEU A 146 4.77 2.47 -11.30
CA LEU A 146 6.13 3.00 -11.37
C LEU A 146 7.17 1.90 -11.60
N VAL A 147 7.02 0.76 -10.92
CA VAL A 147 7.92 -0.38 -11.07
C VAL A 147 7.73 -1.06 -12.43
N GLU A 148 6.51 -1.16 -12.95
CA GLU A 148 6.25 -1.72 -14.28
C GLU A 148 6.95 -0.95 -15.41
N ASP A 149 7.00 0.37 -15.30
CA ASP A 149 7.59 1.26 -16.32
C ASP A 149 9.12 1.12 -16.46
N GLN A 150 9.81 0.58 -15.45
CA GLN A 150 11.25 0.22 -15.46
C GLN A 150 12.25 1.35 -15.79
N ARG A 151 11.80 2.56 -16.16
CA ARG A 151 12.69 3.72 -16.32
C ARG A 151 13.33 4.03 -14.97
N ARG A 152 14.64 4.32 -14.97
CA ARG A 152 15.37 4.67 -13.74
C ARG A 152 14.64 5.76 -12.93
N SER A 153 14.13 6.79 -13.59
CA SER A 153 13.35 7.85 -12.93
C SER A 153 12.12 7.34 -12.18
N SER A 154 11.44 6.33 -12.72
CA SER A 154 10.24 5.74 -12.13
C SER A 154 10.59 4.81 -10.98
N LEU A 155 11.69 4.06 -11.09
CA LEU A 155 12.22 3.25 -9.98
C LEU A 155 12.70 4.13 -8.81
N VAL A 156 13.36 5.25 -9.09
CA VAL A 156 13.72 6.26 -8.07
C VAL A 156 12.47 6.82 -7.42
N ALA A 157 11.44 7.15 -8.20
CA ALA A 157 10.18 7.64 -7.66
C ALA A 157 9.42 6.60 -6.83
N ALA A 158 9.50 5.31 -7.19
CA ALA A 158 8.92 4.22 -6.41
C ALA A 158 9.65 4.07 -5.07
N ALA A 159 10.99 4.07 -5.09
CA ALA A 159 11.81 4.02 -3.88
C ALA A 159 11.51 5.20 -2.94
N ASP A 160 11.44 6.41 -3.51
CA ASP A 160 11.11 7.64 -2.80
C ASP A 160 9.69 7.61 -2.21
N PHE A 161 8.70 7.12 -2.98
CA PHE A 161 7.33 6.99 -2.51
C PHE A 161 7.20 5.96 -1.38
N LEU A 162 7.94 4.85 -1.45
CA LEU A 162 8.00 3.87 -0.36
C LEU A 162 8.56 4.51 0.91
N ASP A 163 9.67 5.25 0.82
CA ASP A 163 10.33 5.88 1.97
C ASP A 163 9.48 7.00 2.60
N MET A 164 8.86 7.85 1.77
CA MET A 164 8.14 9.05 2.24
C MET A 164 6.66 8.82 2.56
N HIS A 165 6.08 7.70 2.11
CA HIS A 165 4.67 7.35 2.31
C HIS A 165 4.51 5.96 2.92
N LEU A 166 4.36 4.91 2.10
CA LEU A 166 3.93 3.56 2.55
C LEU A 166 4.67 3.04 3.78
N LEU A 167 6.01 3.12 3.83
CA LEU A 167 6.80 2.54 4.91
C LEU A 167 6.72 3.31 6.23
N ARG A 168 6.18 4.53 6.23
CA ARG A 168 6.02 5.33 7.45
C ARG A 168 4.84 4.88 8.31
N TRP A 169 3.84 4.23 7.70
CA TRP A 169 2.59 3.91 8.38
C TRP A 169 2.13 2.46 8.20
N LEU A 170 2.44 1.83 7.07
CA LEU A 170 2.01 0.47 6.76
C LEU A 170 2.46 -0.57 7.80
N PRO A 171 3.69 -0.52 8.36
CA PRO A 171 4.08 -1.44 9.42
C PRO A 171 3.19 -1.32 10.67
N GLY A 172 2.82 -0.10 11.04
CA GLY A 172 1.89 0.17 12.15
C GLY A 172 0.48 -0.36 11.87
N PHE A 173 -0.02 -0.14 10.65
CA PHE A 173 -1.28 -0.71 10.16
C PHE A 173 -1.26 -2.24 10.23
N ALA A 174 -0.26 -2.88 9.64
CA ALA A 174 -0.14 -4.32 9.61
C ALA A 174 -0.04 -4.94 11.02
N GLY A 175 0.73 -4.32 11.92
CA GLY A 175 0.82 -4.73 13.31
C GLY A 175 -0.52 -4.65 14.04
N LYS A 176 -1.29 -3.58 13.83
CA LYS A 176 -2.59 -3.38 14.49
C LYS A 176 -3.67 -4.32 13.95
N VAL A 177 -3.69 -4.59 12.64
CA VAL A 177 -4.55 -5.61 12.05
C VAL A 177 -4.18 -6.99 12.59
N THR A 178 -2.90 -7.35 12.60
CA THR A 178 -2.42 -8.66 13.08
C THR A 178 -2.78 -8.90 14.54
N ALA A 179 -2.72 -7.85 15.38
CA ALA A 179 -3.03 -7.96 16.80
C ALA A 179 -4.53 -8.06 17.12
N ARG A 180 -5.43 -7.70 16.18
CA ARG A 180 -6.85 -7.45 16.48
C ARG A 180 -7.85 -8.15 15.56
N ALA A 181 -7.44 -8.59 14.37
CA ALA A 181 -8.31 -9.33 13.46
C ALA A 181 -8.74 -10.66 14.09
N ALA A 182 -10.00 -11.05 13.88
CA ALA A 182 -10.54 -12.29 14.43
C ALA A 182 -10.07 -13.53 13.63
N THR A 183 -9.80 -13.34 12.33
CA THR A 183 -9.39 -14.38 11.40
C THR A 183 -7.93 -14.20 10.95
N PRO A 184 -7.21 -15.30 10.68
CA PRO A 184 -5.81 -15.22 10.28
C PRO A 184 -5.59 -14.69 8.86
N LEU A 185 -6.62 -14.62 8.01
CA LEU A 185 -6.43 -14.30 6.59
C LEU A 185 -6.01 -12.84 6.39
N TYR A 186 -6.80 -11.87 6.86
CA TYR A 186 -6.43 -10.46 6.69
C TYR A 186 -5.26 -10.03 7.56
N ALA A 187 -5.03 -10.67 8.71
CA ALA A 187 -3.80 -10.52 9.49
C ALA A 187 -2.57 -10.91 8.66
N GLY A 188 -2.60 -12.09 8.05
CA GLY A 188 -1.51 -12.57 7.20
C GLY A 188 -1.33 -11.73 5.94
N VAL A 189 -2.42 -11.28 5.30
CA VAL A 189 -2.34 -10.37 4.14
C VAL A 189 -1.70 -9.04 4.52
N ALA A 190 -2.14 -8.39 5.59
CA ALA A 190 -1.58 -7.10 6.00
C ALA A 190 -0.08 -7.20 6.36
N MET A 191 0.29 -8.25 7.09
CA MET A 191 1.69 -8.51 7.44
C MET A 191 2.54 -8.80 6.19
N LEU A 192 2.06 -9.66 5.29
CA LEU A 192 2.78 -9.97 4.06
C LEU A 192 2.94 -8.75 3.17
N THR A 193 1.91 -7.90 3.01
CA THR A 193 2.00 -6.66 2.25
C THR A 193 3.06 -5.72 2.82
N SER A 194 3.12 -5.57 4.15
CA SER A 194 4.12 -4.74 4.82
C SER A 194 5.54 -5.25 4.56
N ILE A 195 5.77 -6.56 4.70
CA ILE A 195 7.08 -7.18 4.48
C ILE A 195 7.47 -7.09 2.99
N TYR A 196 6.51 -7.31 2.10
CA TYR A 196 6.73 -7.28 0.66
C TYR A 196 7.25 -5.91 0.21
N VAL A 197 6.61 -4.82 0.64
CA VAL A 197 7.04 -3.47 0.21
C VAL A 197 8.36 -3.04 0.85
N ASP A 198 8.68 -3.56 2.04
CA ASP A 198 9.96 -3.31 2.71
C ASP A 198 11.11 -4.02 1.99
N GLU A 199 10.96 -5.31 1.66
CA GLU A 199 11.96 -6.03 0.87
C GLU A 199 12.04 -5.53 -0.58
N LEU A 200 10.92 -5.10 -1.18
CA LEU A 200 10.95 -4.41 -2.47
C LEU A 200 11.81 -3.14 -2.39
N ARG A 201 11.73 -2.38 -1.29
CA ARG A 201 12.54 -1.18 -1.11
C ARG A 201 14.04 -1.50 -1.04
N ASP A 202 14.42 -2.60 -0.38
CA ASP A 202 15.80 -3.08 -0.36
C ASP A 202 16.30 -3.47 -1.76
N ILE A 203 15.45 -4.13 -2.55
CA ILE A 203 15.76 -4.49 -3.94
C ILE A 203 15.93 -3.23 -4.80
N LEU A 204 15.05 -2.24 -4.65
CA LEU A 204 15.18 -0.97 -5.35
C LEU A 204 16.47 -0.23 -4.97
N ALA A 205 16.89 -0.28 -3.69
CA ALA A 205 18.17 0.28 -3.26
C ALA A 205 19.35 -0.35 -4.01
N ALA A 206 19.36 -1.68 -4.08
CA ALA A 206 20.40 -2.43 -4.79
C ALA A 206 20.39 -2.18 -6.31
N LEU A 207 19.20 -2.09 -6.93
CA LEU A 207 19.05 -1.83 -8.37
C LEU A 207 19.48 -0.40 -8.75
N LEU A 208 19.24 0.57 -7.87
CA LEU A 208 19.58 1.97 -8.12
C LEU A 208 21.01 2.33 -7.72
N ASP A 209 21.67 1.49 -6.92
CA ASP A 209 22.91 1.81 -6.19
C ASP A 209 22.73 3.03 -5.27
N GLU A 210 21.55 3.11 -4.64
CA GLU A 210 21.13 4.21 -3.77
C GLU A 210 20.66 3.64 -2.43
N PRO A 211 21.41 3.83 -1.32
CA PRO A 211 21.05 3.25 -0.04
C PRO A 211 19.73 3.82 0.48
N ARG A 212 19.07 3.06 1.37
CA ARG A 212 17.88 3.56 2.06
C ARG A 212 18.26 4.74 2.96
N PRO A 213 17.43 5.80 2.99
CA PRO A 213 17.60 6.86 3.98
C PRO A 213 17.39 6.28 5.38
N THR A 214 18.09 6.84 6.35
CA THR A 214 17.84 6.58 7.77
C THR A 214 16.47 7.13 8.19
N ALA A 215 15.91 6.62 9.29
CA ALA A 215 14.66 7.13 9.84
C ALA A 215 14.71 8.65 10.13
N ASP A 216 15.85 9.14 10.65
CA ASP A 216 16.06 10.56 10.92
C ASP A 216 16.07 11.41 9.64
N GLU A 217 16.64 10.89 8.54
CA GLU A 217 16.60 11.56 7.24
C GLU A 217 15.20 11.61 6.66
N VAL A 218 14.43 10.52 6.76
CA VAL A 218 13.01 10.49 6.33
C VAL A 218 12.20 11.51 7.12
N GLU A 219 12.34 11.55 8.45
CA GLU A 219 11.62 12.49 9.30
C GLU A 219 12.04 13.95 9.04
N ALA A 220 13.33 14.20 8.82
CA ALA A 220 13.80 15.53 8.44
C ALA A 220 13.21 15.99 7.09
N ARG A 221 13.09 15.08 6.12
CA ARG A 221 12.47 15.37 4.82
C ARG A 221 10.96 15.63 4.95
N ALA A 222 10.26 14.82 5.74
CA ALA A 222 8.82 14.98 5.97
C ALA A 222 8.50 16.34 6.60
N ARG A 223 9.27 16.76 7.61
CA ARG A 223 9.13 18.09 8.23
C ARG A 223 9.35 19.23 7.22
N ARG A 224 10.34 19.09 6.33
CA ARG A 224 10.60 20.10 5.29
C ARG A 224 9.44 20.21 4.30
N GLN A 225 8.85 19.08 3.91
CA GLN A 225 7.73 19.03 2.98
C GLN A 225 6.48 19.72 3.55
N VAL A 226 6.16 19.50 4.83
CA VAL A 226 5.04 20.19 5.51
C VAL A 226 5.31 21.69 5.67
N SER A 227 6.57 22.10 5.87
CA SER A 227 6.94 23.51 6.03
C SER A 227 7.03 24.30 4.72
N ALA A 228 6.97 23.65 3.56
CA ALA A 228 7.05 24.33 2.28
C ALA A 228 5.77 25.18 2.07
N PRO A 229 5.89 26.48 1.79
CA PRO A 229 4.71 27.31 1.53
C PRO A 229 3.95 26.74 0.32
N PRO A 230 2.60 26.70 0.37
CA PRO A 230 1.83 26.27 -0.80
C PRO A 230 2.22 27.16 -1.98
N GLU A 231 2.47 26.57 -3.15
CA GLU A 231 2.61 27.32 -4.39
C GLU A 231 1.31 28.10 -4.59
N VAL A 232 1.33 29.39 -4.23
CA VAL A 232 0.18 30.27 -4.38
C VAL A 232 -0.05 30.44 -5.88
N PRO A 233 -1.18 29.98 -6.44
CA PRO A 233 -1.51 30.29 -7.82
C PRO A 233 -1.54 31.81 -7.94
N VAL A 234 -0.85 32.35 -8.95
CA VAL A 234 -0.73 33.79 -9.21
C VAL A 234 -2.11 34.46 -9.09
N ALA A 235 -2.25 35.26 -8.03
CA ALA A 235 -3.30 36.22 -7.72
C ALA A 235 -4.68 35.98 -8.39
N TYR A 236 -5.61 35.38 -7.65
CA TYR A 236 -7.02 35.71 -7.83
C TYR A 236 -7.21 37.22 -7.57
N LEU A 237 -7.44 37.99 -8.63
CA LEU A 237 -7.88 39.39 -8.56
C LEU A 237 -9.40 39.41 -8.36
N PRO A 238 -9.93 39.79 -7.18
CA PRO A 238 -11.37 39.94 -7.00
C PRO A 238 -11.86 41.08 -7.90
N GLY A 239 -12.79 40.79 -8.82
CA GLY A 239 -13.47 41.81 -9.64
C GLY A 239 -13.47 41.59 -11.16
N SER A 240 -13.04 40.44 -11.66
CA SER A 240 -12.98 40.16 -13.12
C SER A 240 -13.71 38.89 -13.57
N ALA A 241 -14.81 38.53 -12.90
CA ALA A 241 -15.77 37.59 -13.47
C ALA A 241 -16.86 38.37 -14.23
N PRO A 242 -17.13 38.08 -15.52
CA PRO A 242 -18.36 38.53 -16.17
C PRO A 242 -19.54 37.91 -15.43
N THR A 243 -20.50 38.74 -15.03
CA THR A 243 -21.77 38.25 -14.52
C THR A 243 -22.53 37.53 -15.64
N TRP A 244 -22.82 36.26 -15.43
CA TRP A 244 -23.95 35.56 -16.04
C TRP A 244 -24.61 34.67 -14.99
#